data_AF-A0A4S2M2B8-F1
#
_entry.id   AF-A0A4S2M2B8-F1
#
_cell.length_a   1.000
_cell.length_b   1.000
_cell.length_c   1.000
_cell.angle_alpha   90.00
_cell.angle_beta   90.00
_cell.angle_gamma   90.00
#
_symmetry.space_group_name_H-M   'P 1'
#
loop_
_entity.id
_entity.type
_entity.pdbx_description
1 polymer ?
#
loop_
_entity_poly.entity_id
_entity_poly.type
_entity_poly.pdbx_seq_one_letter_code
_entity_poly.pdbx_strand_id
1 'polypeptide(L)'
;MDALNVPMSRYTSPINPAAYPTLAVTLLTIGTFFIAWFSAYELTANKYSRKLVKELLLSGMSAIFMGAGTLFLLLWVGIYV
;
A
#
# COMPACT_ATOMS: atom_id res chain seq x y z
N MET A 1 -14.29 -39.24 29.11
CA MET A 1 -13.19 -39.20 28.12
C MET A 1 -13.65 -38.24 27.05
N ASP A 2 -13.74 -36.96 27.42
CA ASP A 2 -14.42 -35.92 26.64
C ASP A 2 -13.34 -35.00 26.08
N ALA A 3 -12.63 -35.52 25.09
CA ALA A 3 -11.66 -34.75 24.34
C ALA A 3 -12.41 -33.80 23.39
N LEU A 4 -12.69 -32.59 23.89
CA LEU A 4 -12.56 -31.32 23.17
C LEU A 4 -12.95 -31.32 21.67
N ASN A 5 -14.23 -31.57 21.36
CA ASN A 5 -14.75 -31.30 20.03
C ASN A 5 -14.95 -29.78 19.84
N VAL A 6 -13.87 -29.06 19.61
CA VAL A 6 -13.92 -27.64 19.22
C VAL A 6 -14.27 -27.60 17.72
N PRO A 7 -15.43 -27.06 17.32
CA PRO A 7 -15.77 -26.96 15.91
C PRO A 7 -14.78 -26.00 15.23
N MET A 8 -13.91 -26.54 14.39
CA MET A 8 -13.01 -25.73 13.57
C MET A 8 -13.84 -24.95 12.56
N SER A 9 -13.99 -23.64 12.78
CA SER A 9 -14.63 -22.76 11.81
C SER A 9 -13.78 -22.66 10.56
N ARG A 10 -14.42 -22.65 9.38
CA ARG A 10 -13.71 -22.47 8.11
C ARG A 10 -13.04 -21.10 8.10
N TYR A 11 -11.72 -21.08 7.91
CA TYR A 11 -11.01 -19.84 7.63
C TYR A 11 -11.41 -19.36 6.23
N THR A 12 -12.14 -18.25 6.19
CA THR A 12 -12.32 -17.46 4.97
C THR A 12 -11.27 -16.36 4.96
N SER A 13 -10.75 -16.02 3.78
CA SER A 13 -9.84 -14.89 3.67
C SER A 13 -10.54 -13.62 4.19
N PRO A 14 -9.84 -12.76 4.94
CA PRO A 14 -10.42 -11.53 5.49
C PRO A 14 -10.80 -10.52 4.40
N ILE A 15 -10.21 -10.66 3.21
CA ILE A 15 -10.51 -9.85 2.03
C ILE A 15 -10.92 -10.79 0.91
N ASN A 16 -12.00 -10.46 0.21
CA ASN A 16 -12.47 -11.21 -0.94
C ASN A 16 -11.49 -11.01 -2.12
N PRO A 17 -11.02 -12.10 -2.77
CA PRO A 17 -10.13 -12.00 -3.93
C PRO A 17 -10.65 -11.11 -5.07
N ALA A 18 -11.97 -10.98 -5.22
CA ALA A 18 -12.58 -10.09 -6.21
C ALA A 18 -12.27 -8.60 -5.96
N ALA A 19 -11.91 -8.22 -4.72
CA ALA A 19 -11.59 -6.84 -4.36
C ALA A 19 -10.11 -6.47 -4.54
N TYR A 20 -9.21 -7.45 -4.71
CA TYR A 20 -7.77 -7.20 -4.90
C TYR A 20 -7.44 -6.25 -6.07
N PRO A 21 -7.99 -6.41 -7.29
CA PRO A 21 -7.66 -5.51 -8.39
C PRO A 21 -8.08 -4.06 -8.11
N THR A 22 -9.28 -3.86 -7.55
CA THR A 22 -9.79 -2.52 -7.24
C THR A 22 -8.94 -1.83 -6.16
N LEU A 23 -8.52 -2.58 -5.13
CA LEU A 23 -7.65 -2.06 -4.08
C LEU A 23 -6.25 -1.74 -4.63
N ALA A 24 -5.67 -2.64 -5.44
CA ALA A 24 -4.36 -2.41 -6.06
C ALA A 24 -4.35 -1.13 -6.90
N VAL A 25 -5.33 -0.97 -7.79
CA VAL A 25 -5.40 0.20 -8.68
C VAL A 25 -5.62 1.49 -7.91
N THR A 26 -6.52 1.51 -6.92
CA THR A 26 -6.78 2.73 -6.13
C THR A 26 -5.57 3.14 -5.28
N LEU A 27 -4.89 2.19 -4.62
CA LEU A 27 -3.71 2.50 -3.82
C LEU A 27 -2.52 2.93 -4.69
N LEU A 28 -2.30 2.29 -5.85
CA LEU A 28 -1.22 2.62 -6.76
C LEU A 28 -1.43 3.96 -7.48
N THR A 29 -2.66 4.28 -7.88
CA THR A 29 -2.96 5.58 -8.51
C THR A 29 -2.73 6.74 -7.55
N ILE A 30 -3.13 6.59 -6.29
CA ILE A 30 -2.86 7.60 -5.26
C ILE A 30 -1.36 7.65 -4.94
N GLY A 31 -0.70 6.50 -4.79
CA GLY A 31 0.74 6.42 -4.50
C GLY A 31 1.62 7.05 -5.60
N THR A 32 1.30 6.79 -6.87
CA THR A 32 2.02 7.38 -8.02
C THR A 32 1.82 8.89 -8.12
N PHE A 33 0.64 9.41 -7.76
CA PHE A 33 0.41 10.85 -7.64
C PHE A 33 1.33 11.49 -6.59
N PHE A 34 1.46 10.88 -5.40
CA PHE A 34 2.34 11.39 -4.35
C PHE A 34 3.84 11.32 -4.73
N ILE A 35 4.29 10.26 -5.41
CA ILE A 35 5.65 10.18 -5.97
C ILE A 35 5.88 11.30 -6.96
N ALA A 36 4.96 11.52 -7.90
CA ALA A 36 5.11 12.56 -8.92
C ALA A 36 5.20 13.95 -8.27
N TRP A 37 4.38 14.20 -7.25
CA TRP A 37 4.44 15.44 -6.47
C TRP A 37 5.76 15.59 -5.69
N PHE A 38 6.26 14.50 -5.10
CA PHE A 38 7.55 14.50 -4.40
C PHE A 38 8.70 14.78 -5.35
N SER A 39 8.74 14.12 -6.49
CA SER A 39 9.74 14.36 -7.54
C SER A 39 9.66 15.80 -8.06
N ALA A 40 8.47 16.33 -8.33
CA ALA A 40 8.32 17.72 -8.76
C ALA A 40 8.82 18.71 -7.70
N TYR A 41 8.53 18.45 -6.42
CA TYR A 41 9.02 19.27 -5.32
C TYR A 41 10.54 19.19 -5.19
N GLU A 42 11.15 18.00 -5.26
CA GLU A 42 12.60 17.83 -5.14
C GLU A 42 13.37 18.47 -6.32
N LEU A 43 12.86 18.31 -7.54
CA LEU A 43 13.46 18.82 -8.77
C LEU A 43 13.36 20.36 -8.88
N THR A 44 12.34 20.97 -8.28
CA THR A 44 12.11 22.42 -8.36
C THR A 44 12.61 23.16 -7.11
N ALA A 45 12.80 22.47 -5.98
CA ALA A 45 13.16 23.12 -4.72
C ALA A 45 14.61 23.62 -4.69
N ASN A 46 14.75 24.94 -4.59
CA ASN A 46 16.02 25.63 -4.46
C ASN A 46 16.61 25.49 -3.04
N LYS A 47 17.94 25.63 -2.90
CA LYS A 47 18.70 25.28 -1.67
C LYS A 47 18.19 25.93 -0.36
N TYR A 48 17.56 27.09 -0.45
CA TYR A 48 17.07 27.89 0.68
C TYR A 48 15.59 27.67 1.04
N SER A 49 14.81 26.98 0.19
CA SER A 49 13.38 26.72 0.41
C SER A 49 13.10 25.27 0.86
N ARG A 50 14.13 24.41 0.88
CA ARG A 50 14.00 23.00 1.24
C ARG A 50 13.66 22.83 2.72
N LYS A 51 12.47 22.30 2.98
CA LYS A 51 12.03 21.86 4.31
C LYS A 51 12.04 20.33 4.35
N LEU A 52 13.03 19.75 5.04
CA LEU A 52 13.19 18.30 5.21
C LEU A 52 11.94 17.63 5.78
N VAL A 53 11.21 18.27 6.69
CA VAL A 53 9.98 17.73 7.28
C VAL A 53 8.90 17.52 6.21
N LYS A 54 8.76 18.46 5.26
CA LYS A 54 7.77 18.35 4.18
C LYS A 54 8.15 17.24 3.20
N GLU A 55 9.44 17.11 2.90
CA GLU A 55 9.99 16.07 2.04
C GLU A 55 9.75 14.69 2.64
N LEU A 56 10.05 14.52 3.92
CA LEU A 56 9.90 13.26 4.64
C LEU A 56 8.42 12.85 4.78
N LEU A 57 7.52 13.80 5.05
CA LEU A 57 6.09 13.51 5.11
C LEU A 57 5.55 13.06 3.76
N LEU A 58 5.98 13.71 2.68
CA LEU A 58 5.48 13.41 1.34
C LEU A 58 6.05 12.09 0.81
N SER A 59 7.36 11.84 1.00
CA SER A 59 7.98 10.55 0.63
C SER A 59 7.49 9.41 1.50
N GLY A 60 7.28 9.64 2.80
CA GLY A 60 6.73 8.66 3.74
C GLY A 60 5.30 8.25 3.39
N MET A 61 4.41 9.22 3.14
CA MET A 61 3.04 8.92 2.67
C MET A 61 3.09 8.15 1.36
N SER A 62 3.90 8.58 0.40
CA SER A 62 4.01 7.90 -0.88
C SER A 62 4.51 6.46 -0.75
N ALA A 63 5.48 6.20 0.12
CA ALA A 63 6.03 4.87 0.35
C ALA A 63 5.00 3.91 0.95
N ILE A 64 4.15 4.39 1.87
CA ILE A 64 3.08 3.59 2.47
C ILE A 64 2.06 3.17 1.41
N PHE A 65 1.57 4.13 0.60
CA PHE A 65 0.58 3.83 -0.44
C PHE A 65 1.15 2.94 -1.56
N MET A 66 2.39 3.18 -1.99
CA MET A 66 3.06 2.32 -2.98
C MET A 66 3.36 0.93 -2.45
N GLY A 67 3.82 0.82 -1.21
CA GLY A 67 4.10 -0.47 -0.56
C GLY A 67 2.84 -1.31 -0.45
N ALA A 68 1.78 -0.75 0.15
CA ALA A 68 0.50 -1.44 0.28
C ALA A 68 -0.13 -1.75 -1.09
N GLY A 69 -0.08 -0.83 -2.05
CA GLY A 69 -0.59 -1.06 -3.41
C GLY A 69 0.14 -2.18 -4.15
N THR A 70 1.47 -2.28 -3.99
CA THR A 70 2.28 -3.34 -4.61
C THR A 70 1.96 -4.72 -4.01
N LEU A 71 1.68 -4.80 -2.70
CA LEU A 71 1.23 -6.05 -2.08
C LEU A 71 -0.08 -6.57 -2.68
N PHE A 72 -1.07 -5.68 -2.86
CA PHE A 72 -2.33 -6.06 -3.51
C PHE A 72 -2.15 -6.42 -4.99
N LEU A 73 -1.20 -5.79 -5.69
CA LEU A 73 -0.87 -6.15 -7.06
C LEU A 73 -0.24 -7.55 -7.16
N LEU A 74 0.67 -7.90 -6.25
CA LEU A 74 1.24 -9.26 -6.19
C LEU A 74 0.17 -10.31 -5.93
N LEU A 75 -0.72 -10.05 -4.96
CA LEU A 75 -1.87 -10.92 -4.68
C LEU A 75 -2.81 -11.05 -5.90
N TRP A 76 -2.98 -9.98 -6.68
CA TRP A 76 -3.79 -10.01 -7.90
C TRP A 76 -3.15 -10.83 -9.03
N VAL A 77 -1.82 -10.78 -9.18
CA VAL A 77 -1.07 -11.61 -10.15
C VAL A 77 -1.05 -13.10 -9.75
N GLY A 78 -1.42 -13.41 -8.50
CA GLY A 78 -1.41 -14.78 -7.95
C GLY A 78 -0.12 -15.13 -7.22
N ILE A 79 0.72 -14.13 -6.92
CA ILE A 79 1.90 -14.28 -6.07
C ILE A 79 1.48 -14.00 -4.63
N TYR A 80 1.33 -15.07 -3.85
CA TYR A 80 1.01 -14.99 -2.43
C TYR A 80 2.30 -14.80 -1.63
N VAL A 81 2.44 -13.64 -1.00
CA VAL A 81 3.55 -13.26 -0.09
C VAL A 81 3.12 -13.46 1.35
#